data_AF-A0A446B8R6-F1
#
_entry.id   AF-A0A446B8R6-F1
#
_cell.length_a   1.000
_cell.length_b   1.000
_cell.length_c   1.000
_cell.angle_alpha   90.00
_cell.angle_beta   90.00
_cell.angle_gamma   90.00
#
_symmetry.space_group_name_H-M   'P 1'
#
loop_
_entity.id
_entity.type
_entity.pdbx_description
1 polymer ?
#
loop_
_entity_poly.entity_id
_entity_poly.type
_entity_poly.pdbx_seq_one_letter_code
_entity_poly.pdbx_strand_id
1 'polypeptide(L)'
;MSADSVPITPARFAAALKDLPLSSLHLKLLELRNSIAHLDYSNEQLRPYAEGTATAFSSAEAAAAAAATTTTTTTTTTEPSAQQQPPPPQQQQTQQLTPDPDCAEAIRENEEVIARMQERIRLVRAEVESRGLSWAEFQGAGRRCGTTAMPT
;
A
#
# COMPACT_ATOMS: atom_id res chain seq x y z
N MET A 1 -11.27 8.17 -17.63
CA MET A 1 -10.58 8.14 -16.32
C MET A 1 -10.13 9.56 -16.00
N SER A 2 -10.39 10.01 -14.78
CA SER A 2 -10.40 11.41 -14.35
C SER A 2 -9.01 12.07 -14.33
N ALA A 3 -8.57 12.60 -15.48
CA ALA A 3 -7.32 13.35 -15.59
C ALA A 3 -7.42 14.81 -15.07
N ASP A 4 -8.60 15.25 -14.63
CA ASP A 4 -8.89 16.65 -14.26
C ASP A 4 -8.94 16.92 -12.75
N SER A 5 -8.45 16.02 -11.89
CA SER A 5 -8.29 16.37 -10.47
C SER A 5 -7.05 17.26 -10.29
N VAL A 6 -7.19 18.57 -10.54
CA VAL A 6 -6.11 19.53 -10.32
C VAL A 6 -5.68 19.45 -8.85
N PRO A 7 -4.43 19.03 -8.55
CA PRO A 7 -3.98 18.94 -7.17
C PRO A 7 -3.96 20.33 -6.52
N ILE A 8 -4.31 20.43 -5.25
CA ILE A 8 -4.10 21.66 -4.49
C ILE A 8 -2.60 22.03 -4.52
N THR A 9 -2.31 23.24 -4.98
CA THR A 9 -0.94 23.74 -5.08
C THR A 9 -0.31 23.86 -3.68
N PRO A 10 1.01 23.65 -3.55
CA PRO A 10 1.71 23.79 -2.27
C PRO A 10 1.46 25.16 -1.62
N ALA A 11 1.45 26.24 -2.41
CA ALA A 11 1.19 27.59 -1.94
C ALA A 11 -0.23 27.75 -1.34
N ARG A 12 -1.26 27.19 -2.00
CA ARG A 12 -2.63 27.25 -1.49
C ARG A 12 -2.78 26.42 -0.21
N PHE A 13 -2.13 25.26 -0.16
CA PHE A 13 -2.10 24.44 1.04
C PHE A 13 -1.44 25.19 2.21
N ALA A 14 -0.26 25.78 2.00
CA ALA A 14 0.45 26.57 3.01
C ALA A 14 -0.37 27.75 3.53
N ALA A 15 -1.06 28.48 2.65
CA ALA A 15 -1.93 29.57 3.05
C ALA A 15 -3.04 29.09 4.00
N ALA A 16 -3.66 27.94 3.71
CA ALA A 16 -4.71 27.37 4.54
C ALA A 16 -4.20 26.91 5.92
N LEU A 17 -2.95 26.47 6.04
CA LEU A 17 -2.39 26.00 7.32
C LEU A 17 -2.39 27.10 8.40
N LYS A 18 -2.26 28.38 8.01
CA LYS A 18 -2.19 29.53 8.93
C LYS A 18 -3.43 29.68 9.79
N ASP A 19 -4.59 29.32 9.24
CA ASP A 19 -5.88 29.46 9.92
C ASP A 19 -6.27 28.21 10.74
N LEU A 20 -5.51 27.12 10.65
CA LEU A 20 -5.81 25.87 11.34
C LEU A 20 -5.32 25.88 12.80
N PRO A 21 -6.09 25.35 13.76
CA PRO A 21 -5.60 25.12 15.12
C PRO A 21 -4.57 23.98 15.17
N LEU A 22 -3.77 23.94 16.22
CA LEU A 22 -2.68 22.97 16.38
C LEU A 22 -3.13 21.51 16.35
N SER A 23 -4.31 21.22 16.90
CA SER A 23 -4.93 19.89 16.86
C SER A 23 -5.21 19.44 15.44
N SER A 24 -5.74 20.33 14.59
CA SER A 24 -5.97 20.05 13.18
C SER A 24 -4.67 19.83 12.40
N LEU A 25 -3.60 20.55 12.75
CA LEU A 25 -2.27 20.29 12.16
C LEU A 25 -1.75 18.89 12.51
N HIS A 26 -1.97 18.40 13.73
CA HIS A 26 -1.62 17.02 14.10
C HIS A 26 -2.41 16.00 13.29
N LEU A 27 -3.72 16.19 13.15
CA LEU A 27 -4.57 15.32 12.35
C LEU A 27 -4.10 15.28 10.89
N LYS A 28 -3.76 16.45 10.32
CA LYS A 28 -3.23 16.52 8.95
C LYS A 28 -1.87 15.84 8.80
N LEU A 29 -1.00 15.95 9.79
CA LEU A 29 0.26 15.20 9.78
C LEU A 29 0.01 13.68 9.81
N LEU A 30 -0.90 13.20 10.64
CA LEU A 30 -1.24 11.78 10.73
C LEU A 30 -1.84 11.25 9.42
N GLU A 31 -2.75 12.00 8.81
CA GLU A 31 -3.36 11.68 7.51
C GLU A 31 -2.30 11.55 6.41
N LEU A 32 -1.38 12.51 6.32
CA LEU A 32 -0.30 12.49 5.33
C LEU A 32 0.64 11.31 5.56
N ARG A 33 1.02 11.02 6.81
CA ARG A 33 1.89 9.88 7.15
C ARG A 33 1.23 8.54 6.84
N ASN A 34 -0.05 8.40 7.16
CA ASN A 34 -0.81 7.20 6.85
C ASN A 34 -0.90 6.99 5.33
N SER A 35 -1.19 8.05 4.59
CA SER A 35 -1.26 7.99 3.13
C SER A 35 0.07 7.59 2.49
N ILE A 36 1.19 8.16 2.95
CA ILE A 36 2.55 7.76 2.50
C ILE A 36 2.80 6.28 2.82
N ALA A 37 2.52 5.84 4.05
CA ALA A 37 2.73 4.45 4.43
C ALA A 37 1.93 3.45 3.57
N HIS A 38 0.69 3.80 3.20
CA HIS A 38 -0.10 2.98 2.29
C HIS A 38 0.47 2.95 0.87
N LEU A 39 1.00 4.07 0.37
CA LEU A 39 1.65 4.13 -0.95
C LEU A 39 2.96 3.34 -0.95
N ASP A 40 3.77 3.45 0.10
CA ASP A 40 4.99 2.65 0.26
C ASP A 40 4.67 1.16 0.25
N TYR A 41 3.66 0.74 1.05
CA TYR A 41 3.18 -0.64 1.07
C TYR A 41 2.63 -1.12 -0.28
N SER A 42 1.89 -0.26 -1.00
CA SER A 42 1.44 -0.56 -2.37
C SER A 42 2.61 -0.74 -3.32
N ASN A 43 3.64 0.11 -3.23
CA ASN A 43 4.82 0.02 -4.08
C ASN A 43 5.60 -1.27 -3.82
N GLU A 44 5.76 -1.66 -2.55
CA GLU A 44 6.37 -2.94 -2.19
C GLU A 44 5.62 -4.14 -2.77
N GLN A 45 4.28 -4.10 -2.81
CA GLN A 45 3.47 -5.16 -3.43
C GLN A 45 3.55 -5.18 -4.96
N LEU A 46 3.75 -4.02 -5.60
CA LEU A 46 3.83 -3.91 -7.07
C LEU A 46 5.21 -4.29 -7.61
N ARG A 47 6.28 -4.12 -6.83
CA ARG A 47 7.67 -4.39 -7.27
C ARG A 47 7.85 -5.79 -7.90
N PRO A 48 7.35 -6.90 -7.32
CA PRO A 48 7.53 -8.21 -7.93
C PRO A 48 6.93 -8.32 -9.34
N TYR A 49 5.81 -7.64 -9.59
CA TYR A 49 5.15 -7.63 -10.90
C TYR A 49 5.86 -6.70 -11.88
N ALA A 50 6.28 -5.51 -11.41
CA ALA A 50 7.05 -4.56 -12.19
C ALA A 50 8.42 -5.12 -12.62
N GLU A 51 9.03 -5.98 -11.80
CA GLU A 51 10.33 -6.61 -12.08
C GLU A 51 10.21 -7.96 -12.81
N GLY A 52 8.99 -8.49 -12.96
CA GLY A 52 8.75 -9.84 -13.50
C GLY A 52 9.27 -10.96 -12.59
N THR A 53 9.56 -10.65 -11.32
CA THR A 53 10.03 -11.61 -10.29
C THR A 53 8.87 -12.25 -9.53
N ALA A 54 7.64 -11.79 -9.77
CA ALA A 54 6.43 -12.40 -9.25
C ALA A 54 6.38 -13.87 -9.70
N THR A 55 6.66 -14.78 -8.76
CA THR A 55 6.41 -16.19 -8.99
C THR A 55 4.91 -16.34 -9.11
N ALA A 56 4.46 -16.72 -10.31
CA ALA A 56 3.11 -17.23 -10.49
C ALA A 56 2.85 -18.22 -9.34
N PHE A 57 1.91 -17.92 -8.44
CA PHE A 57 1.51 -18.87 -7.42
C PHE A 57 0.84 -20.03 -8.17
N SER A 58 1.67 -20.96 -8.61
CA SER A 58 1.21 -22.26 -9.04
C SER A 58 0.62 -22.90 -7.79
N SER A 59 -0.64 -23.30 -7.90
CA SER A 59 -1.36 -24.15 -6.95
C SER A 59 -0.65 -25.48 -6.64
N ALA A 60 0.59 -25.67 -7.07
CA ALA A 60 1.47 -26.77 -6.71
C ALA A 60 2.16 -26.58 -5.34
N GLU A 61 2.40 -25.36 -4.85
CA GLU A 61 3.09 -25.18 -3.55
C GLU A 61 2.15 -25.38 -2.34
N ALA A 62 0.84 -25.23 -2.55
CA ALA A 62 -0.17 -25.69 -1.59
C ALA A 62 -0.30 -27.23 -1.55
N ALA A 63 0.17 -27.95 -2.58
CA ALA A 63 0.17 -29.41 -2.64
C ALA A 63 1.48 -30.04 -2.16
N ALA A 64 2.61 -29.32 -2.24
CA ALA A 64 3.92 -29.84 -1.83
C ALA A 64 4.14 -29.87 -0.31
N ALA A 65 3.47 -29.00 0.46
CA ALA A 65 3.53 -29.03 1.93
C ALA A 65 2.64 -30.10 2.57
N ALA A 66 1.78 -30.78 1.79
CA ALA A 66 0.84 -31.81 2.25
C ALA A 66 1.19 -33.24 1.76
N ALA A 67 2.36 -33.43 1.13
CA ALA A 67 2.74 -34.70 0.50
C ALA A 67 3.65 -35.61 1.36
N ALA A 68 3.56 -35.53 2.70
CA ALA A 68 4.32 -36.39 3.61
C ALA A 68 3.48 -37.39 4.41
N THR A 69 2.19 -37.60 4.08
CA THR A 69 1.39 -38.64 4.76
C THR A 69 0.51 -39.41 3.78
N THR A 70 1.05 -40.54 3.34
CA THR A 70 0.38 -41.76 2.90
C THR A 70 -0.99 -41.97 3.57
N THR A 71 -2.05 -42.26 2.82
CA THR A 71 -3.00 -43.39 3.07
C THR A 71 -4.06 -43.49 1.95
N THR A 72 -3.93 -44.58 1.19
CA THR A 72 -4.90 -45.41 0.45
C THR A 72 -6.38 -45.28 0.84
N THR A 73 -7.32 -45.32 -0.12
CA THR A 73 -8.54 -46.20 -0.15
C THR A 73 -9.42 -45.91 -1.39
N THR A 74 -9.33 -46.81 -2.38
CA THR A 74 -10.40 -47.64 -2.98
C THR A 74 -11.73 -47.02 -3.49
N THR A 75 -11.87 -47.07 -4.83
CA THR A 75 -13.03 -47.53 -5.65
C THR A 75 -14.42 -46.89 -5.48
N THR A 76 -14.98 -46.35 -6.57
CA THR A 76 -16.34 -46.69 -7.05
C THR A 76 -16.54 -46.27 -8.52
N THR A 77 -16.81 -47.30 -9.32
CA THR A 77 -17.41 -47.45 -10.64
C THR A 77 -18.40 -46.38 -11.11
N THR A 78 -18.36 -46.08 -12.43
CA THR A 78 -19.51 -45.99 -13.38
C THR A 78 -19.54 -44.69 -14.18
N GLU A 79 -19.01 -44.75 -15.40
CA GLU A 79 -19.42 -43.95 -16.57
C GLU A 79 -20.86 -44.36 -16.98
N PRO A 80 -21.70 -43.46 -17.53
CA PRO A 80 -21.54 -43.17 -18.97
C PRO A 80 -21.93 -41.75 -19.42
N SER A 81 -21.22 -41.31 -20.47
CA SER A 81 -21.75 -40.55 -21.62
C SER A 81 -22.61 -39.30 -21.36
N ALA A 82 -21.97 -38.13 -21.49
CA ALA A 82 -22.61 -36.96 -22.09
C ALA A 82 -21.58 -36.21 -22.95
N GLN A 83 -21.91 -36.02 -24.22
CA GLN A 83 -21.17 -35.22 -25.17
C GLN A 83 -20.97 -33.81 -24.58
N GLN A 84 -19.74 -33.50 -24.20
CA GLN A 84 -19.33 -32.14 -23.86
C GLN A 84 -18.27 -31.74 -24.89
N GLN A 85 -18.60 -30.71 -25.67
CA GLN A 85 -17.63 -30.00 -26.50
C GLN A 85 -16.40 -29.67 -25.65
N PRO A 86 -15.17 -29.75 -26.20
CA PRO A 86 -14.00 -29.32 -25.46
C PRO A 86 -14.27 -27.89 -24.97
N PRO A 87 -14.07 -27.59 -23.68
CA PRO A 87 -14.06 -26.19 -23.26
C PRO A 87 -13.08 -25.46 -24.17
N PRO A 88 -13.37 -24.21 -24.61
CA PRO A 88 -12.35 -23.40 -25.25
C PRO A 88 -11.11 -23.47 -24.35
N PRO A 89 -9.88 -23.47 -24.90
CA PRO A 89 -8.71 -23.43 -24.06
C PRO A 89 -8.94 -22.29 -23.08
N GLN A 90 -9.20 -22.63 -21.82
CA GLN A 90 -9.25 -21.65 -20.77
C GLN A 90 -7.85 -21.09 -20.87
N GLN A 91 -7.76 -19.86 -21.37
CA GLN A 91 -6.54 -19.11 -21.41
C GLN A 91 -6.16 -18.99 -19.95
N GLN A 92 -5.47 -20.01 -19.44
CA GLN A 92 -4.72 -19.97 -18.21
C GLN A 92 -3.83 -18.79 -18.46
N GLN A 93 -4.22 -17.65 -17.89
CA GLN A 93 -3.46 -16.41 -17.94
C GLN A 93 -2.07 -16.82 -17.50
N THR A 94 -1.20 -16.99 -18.49
CA THR A 94 0.22 -17.28 -18.29
C THR A 94 0.70 -16.06 -17.54
N GLN A 95 0.72 -16.19 -16.22
CA GLN A 95 1.23 -15.20 -15.28
C GLN A 95 2.61 -14.83 -15.78
N GLN A 96 2.64 -13.65 -16.41
CA GLN A 96 3.72 -13.16 -17.22
C GLN A 96 4.94 -12.99 -16.32
N LEU A 97 5.93 -13.85 -16.48
CA LEU A 97 7.31 -13.64 -15.98
C LEU A 97 8.01 -12.47 -16.68
N THR A 98 7.26 -11.63 -17.40
CA THR A 98 7.73 -10.41 -18.03
C THR A 98 7.36 -9.23 -17.13
N PRO A 99 8.30 -8.32 -16.84
CA PRO A 99 8.02 -7.03 -16.22
C PRO A 99 6.71 -6.42 -16.72
N ASP A 100 5.76 -6.21 -15.82
CA ASP A 100 4.49 -5.56 -16.16
C ASP A 100 4.72 -4.04 -16.26
N PRO A 101 4.62 -3.44 -17.46
CA PRO A 101 4.82 -2.01 -17.65
C PRO A 101 3.78 -1.17 -16.89
N ASP A 102 2.55 -1.67 -16.71
CA ASP A 102 1.51 -0.94 -15.97
C ASP A 102 1.84 -0.90 -14.48
N CYS A 103 2.40 -1.98 -13.93
CA CYS A 103 2.89 -1.99 -12.55
C CYS A 103 4.08 -1.02 -12.35
N ALA A 104 4.98 -0.94 -13.33
CA ALA A 104 6.11 0.00 -13.27
C ALA A 104 5.66 1.47 -13.33
N GLU A 105 4.71 1.80 -14.21
CA GLU A 105 4.16 3.15 -14.32
C GLU A 105 3.35 3.53 -13.06
N ALA A 106 2.58 2.59 -12.50
CA ALA A 106 1.84 2.81 -11.25
C ALA A 106 2.77 3.14 -10.07
N ILE A 107 3.90 2.43 -9.94
CA ILE A 107 4.92 2.75 -8.93
C ILE A 107 5.45 4.17 -9.15
N ARG A 108 5.80 4.53 -10.39
CA ARG A 108 6.31 5.87 -10.73
C ARG A 108 5.30 6.96 -10.35
N GLU A 109 4.03 6.78 -10.66
CA GLU A 109 2.97 7.72 -10.30
C GLU A 109 2.79 7.84 -8.78
N ASN A 110 2.83 6.72 -8.06
CA ASN A 110 2.75 6.71 -6.60
C ASN A 110 3.93 7.46 -5.97
N GLU A 111 5.15 7.31 -6.50
CA GLU A 111 6.33 8.03 -6.02
C GLU A 111 6.18 9.55 -6.18
N GLU A 112 5.59 10.02 -7.28
CA GLU A 112 5.27 11.44 -7.44
C GLU A 112 4.25 11.92 -6.41
N VAL A 113 3.25 11.10 -6.09
CA VAL A 113 2.26 11.41 -5.04
C VAL A 113 2.93 11.45 -3.67
N ILE A 114 3.79 10.48 -3.35
CA ILE A 114 4.57 10.45 -2.11
C ILE A 114 5.41 11.72 -1.99
N ALA A 115 6.12 12.12 -3.05
CA ALA A 115 6.94 13.34 -3.05
C ALA A 115 6.10 14.60 -2.74
N ARG A 116 4.90 14.70 -3.32
CA ARG A 116 3.96 15.81 -3.04
C ARG A 116 3.43 15.76 -1.60
N MET A 117 3.15 14.57 -1.05
CA MET A 117 2.73 14.43 0.35
C MET A 117 3.85 14.78 1.34
N GLN A 118 5.09 14.39 1.02
CA GLN A 118 6.27 14.79 1.79
C GLN A 118 6.47 16.30 1.77
N GLU A 119 6.27 16.97 0.63
CA GLU A 119 6.30 18.42 0.53
C GLU A 119 5.23 19.07 1.42
N ARG A 120 4.02 18.52 1.46
CA ARG A 120 2.98 18.97 2.39
C ARG A 120 3.40 18.80 3.86
N ILE A 121 4.08 17.71 4.22
CA ILE A 121 4.65 17.54 5.57
C ILE A 121 5.69 18.63 5.87
N ARG A 122 6.53 19.02 4.90
CA ARG A 122 7.48 20.14 5.08
C ARG A 122 6.78 21.46 5.35
N LEU A 123 5.67 21.73 4.65
CA LEU A 123 4.85 22.93 4.91
C LEU A 123 4.20 22.91 6.29
N VAL A 124 3.67 21.76 6.73
CA VAL A 124 3.16 21.60 8.10
C VAL A 124 4.26 21.84 9.13
N ARG A 125 5.47 21.32 8.87
CA ARG A 125 6.63 21.58 9.73
C ARG A 125 6.95 23.07 9.82
N ALA A 126 7.05 23.75 8.69
CA ALA A 126 7.34 25.19 8.64
C ALA A 126 6.29 26.01 9.40
N GLU A 127 5.01 25.62 9.30
CA GLU A 127 3.93 26.26 10.04
C GLU A 127 4.00 26.00 11.56
N VAL A 128 4.41 24.80 11.98
CA VAL A 128 4.60 24.51 13.42
C VAL A 128 5.76 25.32 13.98
N GLU A 129 6.87 25.39 13.26
CA GLU A 129 8.06 26.15 13.66
C GLU A 129 7.80 27.66 13.63
N SER A 130 6.99 28.17 12.69
CA SER A 130 6.60 29.60 12.65
C SER A 130 5.77 30.02 13.85
N ARG A 131 5.03 29.09 14.46
CA ARG A 131 4.29 29.28 15.72
C ARG A 131 5.17 29.16 16.98
N GLY A 132 6.48 28.95 16.82
CA GLY A 132 7.45 28.84 17.91
C GLY A 132 7.45 27.47 18.60
N LEU A 133 6.88 26.43 17.99
CA LEU A 133 6.84 25.08 18.54
C LEU A 133 7.96 24.21 17.97
N SER A 134 8.52 23.33 18.81
CA SER A 134 9.48 22.34 18.34
C SER A 134 8.80 21.27 17.50
N TRP A 135 9.31 21.05 16.29
CA TRP A 135 8.84 19.98 15.41
C TRP A 135 8.96 18.60 16.05
N ALA A 136 10.05 18.34 16.79
CA ALA A 136 10.26 17.04 17.45
C ALA A 136 9.19 16.77 18.52
N GLU A 137 8.83 17.80 19.30
CA GLU A 137 7.80 17.69 20.32
C GLU A 137 6.40 17.57 19.72
N PHE A 138 6.15 18.29 18.61
CA PHE A 138 4.91 18.20 17.84
C PHE A 138 4.69 16.80 17.27
N GLN A 139 5.71 16.20 16.64
CA GLN A 139 5.61 14.83 16.17
C GLN A 139 5.49 13.80 17.32
N GLY A 140 6.14 14.08 18.44
CA GLY A 140 6.17 13.21 19.63
C GLY A 140 4.95 13.32 20.53
N ALA A 141 4.07 14.31 20.33
CA ALA A 141 2.91 14.55 21.20
C ALA A 141 1.89 13.38 21.21
N GLY A 142 1.94 12.47 20.24
CA GLY A 142 1.21 11.20 20.25
C GLY A 142 1.78 10.13 21.20
N ARG A 143 2.93 10.36 21.85
CA ARG A 143 3.61 9.44 22.79
C ARG A 143 3.69 9.95 24.23
N ARG A 144 2.79 10.84 24.65
CA ARG A 144 2.71 11.29 26.06
C ARG A 144 1.35 10.98 26.65
N CYS A 145 1.15 9.71 27.01
CA CYS A 145 0.32 9.34 28.15
C CYS A 145 0.89 8.05 28.73
N GLY A 146 1.40 8.12 29.96
CA GLY A 146 1.92 6.97 30.72
C GLY A 146 3.42 7.03 30.97
N THR A 147 3.83 7.75 32.00
CA THR A 147 4.62 7.24 33.15
C THR A 147 5.08 8.44 33.97
N THR A 148 4.16 9.00 34.77
CA THR A 148 4.55 9.84 35.90
C THR A 148 4.97 8.89 37.01
N ALA A 149 6.27 8.63 37.15
CA ALA A 149 6.82 7.97 38.31
C ALA A 149 6.65 8.90 39.54
N MET A 150 5.92 8.45 40.55
CA MET A 150 5.81 9.13 41.85
C MET A 150 7.13 8.96 42.63
N PRO A 151 7.69 10.02 43.23
CA PRO A 151 8.81 9.87 44.15
C PRO A 151 8.33 9.32 45.50
N THR A 152 9.17 8.48 46.10
CA THR A 152 9.00 7.82 47.40
C THR A 152 9.07 8.79 48.57
#